data_AF-A0A8S0QK09-F1
#
_entry.id   AF-A0A8S0QK09-F1
#
_cell.length_a   1.000
_cell.length_b   1.000
_cell.length_c   1.000
_cell.angle_alpha   90.00
_cell.angle_beta   90.00
_cell.angle_gamma   90.00
#
_symmetry.space_group_name_H-M   'P 1'
#
loop_
_entity.id
_entity.type
_entity.pdbx_description
1 polymer ?
#
loop_
_entity_poly.entity_id
_entity_poly.type
_entity_poly.pdbx_seq_one_letter_code
_entity_poly.pdbx_strand_id
1 'polypeptide(L)'
;MPSIPEEPILSPTPDRFCMFPIQYPQIWEMYKKAEASFWTAEEVDLSQDIQHWEKLTDDEKHFIKHVLAFFAASDGIVLENLAGRFMKEVQISEARAFYGFQIAIENIHSEMYSLLLESYIKDSEEKNRLFHAIETVPCVEKKANNATYPEPCRLGISGGDTCPLL
;
A
#
# COMPACT_ATOMS: atom_id res chain seq x y z
N MET A 1 -3.02 17.89 -30.85
CA MET A 1 -2.53 17.01 -29.78
C MET A 1 -2.05 15.74 -30.43
N PRO A 2 -0.86 15.21 -30.11
CA PRO A 2 -0.47 13.89 -30.60
C PRO A 2 -1.50 12.87 -30.11
N SER A 3 -2.02 12.03 -31.00
CA SER A 3 -2.88 10.91 -30.65
C SER A 3 -2.08 9.96 -29.77
N ILE A 4 -2.53 9.76 -28.53
CA ILE A 4 -1.97 8.72 -27.65
C ILE A 4 -2.14 7.39 -28.41
N PRO A 5 -1.08 6.58 -28.58
CA PRO A 5 -1.21 5.23 -29.14
C PRO A 5 -2.30 4.47 -28.40
N GLU A 6 -3.06 3.63 -29.10
CA GLU A 6 -4.09 2.82 -28.46
C GLU A 6 -3.43 1.84 -27.48
N GLU A 7 -3.65 2.05 -26.17
CA GLU A 7 -2.99 1.31 -25.10
C GLU A 7 -3.77 0.01 -24.78
N PRO A 8 -3.26 -1.18 -25.15
CA PRO A 8 -4.02 -2.43 -25.04
C PRO A 8 -4.41 -2.81 -23.60
N ILE A 9 -3.65 -2.31 -22.61
CA ILE A 9 -3.90 -2.54 -21.18
C ILE A 9 -5.16 -1.82 -20.69
N LEU A 10 -5.46 -0.66 -21.29
CA LEU A 10 -6.53 0.25 -20.88
C LEU A 10 -7.76 0.16 -21.81
N SER A 11 -7.59 -0.39 -23.01
CA SER A 11 -8.67 -0.57 -23.98
C SER A 11 -9.79 -1.47 -23.44
N PRO A 12 -11.07 -1.05 -23.48
CA PRO A 12 -12.19 -1.88 -23.07
C PRO A 12 -12.24 -3.22 -23.82
N THR A 13 -12.43 -4.31 -23.08
CA THR A 13 -12.62 -5.65 -23.66
C THR A 13 -13.82 -6.36 -23.03
N PRO A 14 -14.68 -7.03 -23.83
CA PRO A 14 -15.76 -7.85 -23.29
C PRO A 14 -15.24 -9.08 -22.53
N ASP A 15 -14.02 -9.53 -22.83
CA ASP A 15 -13.43 -10.76 -22.28
C ASP A 15 -12.89 -10.60 -20.85
N ARG A 16 -12.97 -9.39 -20.28
CA ARG A 16 -12.48 -9.08 -18.91
C ARG A 16 -13.12 -9.91 -17.80
N PHE A 17 -14.27 -10.54 -18.06
CA PHE A 17 -15.02 -11.33 -17.09
C PHE A 17 -14.64 -12.82 -17.11
N CYS A 18 -13.90 -13.27 -18.13
CA CYS A 18 -13.46 -14.65 -18.28
C CYS A 18 -11.94 -14.71 -18.15
N MET A 19 -11.43 -15.69 -17.39
CA MET A 19 -9.98 -15.84 -17.21
C MET A 19 -9.31 -16.57 -18.38
N PHE A 20 -10.06 -17.43 -19.08
CA PHE A 20 -9.52 -18.27 -20.15
C PHE A 20 -10.15 -17.92 -21.50
N PRO A 21 -9.38 -18.04 -22.60
CA PRO A 21 -7.96 -18.42 -22.65
C PRO A 21 -7.01 -17.28 -22.21
N ILE A 22 -5.90 -17.64 -21.55
CA ILE A 22 -4.85 -16.68 -21.11
C ILE A 22 -4.22 -16.02 -22.34
N GLN A 23 -4.25 -14.69 -22.38
CA GLN A 23 -3.69 -13.85 -23.44
C GLN A 23 -2.27 -13.37 -23.10
N TYR A 24 -1.98 -13.15 -21.81
CA TYR A 24 -0.70 -12.63 -21.33
C TYR A 24 -0.02 -13.59 -20.34
N PRO A 25 0.67 -14.64 -20.83
CA PRO A 25 1.28 -15.66 -19.97
C PRO A 25 2.28 -15.12 -18.94
N GLN A 26 3.03 -14.06 -19.28
CA GLN A 26 4.00 -13.46 -18.36
C GLN A 26 3.32 -12.78 -17.16
N ILE A 27 2.19 -12.09 -17.38
CA ILE A 27 1.41 -11.48 -16.30
C ILE A 27 0.78 -12.56 -15.44
N TRP A 28 0.25 -13.61 -16.08
CA TRP A 28 -0.30 -14.77 -15.38
C TRP A 28 0.74 -15.47 -14.51
N GLU A 29 1.97 -15.64 -15.00
CA GLU A 29 3.07 -16.20 -14.22
C GLU A 29 3.40 -15.34 -12.99
N MET A 30 3.38 -14.01 -13.12
CA MET A 30 3.55 -13.11 -11.97
C MET A 30 2.43 -13.28 -10.95
N TYR A 31 1.18 -13.40 -11.40
CA TYR A 31 0.06 -13.67 -10.50
C TYR A 31 0.24 -15.00 -9.77
N LYS A 32 0.67 -16.05 -10.46
CA LYS A 32 0.94 -17.35 -9.83
C LYS A 32 2.11 -17.32 -8.85
N LYS A 33 3.14 -16.52 -9.09
CA LYS A 33 4.22 -16.30 -8.12
C LYS A 33 3.74 -15.52 -6.90
N ALA A 34 2.85 -14.54 -7.07
CA ALA A 34 2.24 -13.82 -5.96
C ALA A 34 1.36 -14.77 -5.13
N GLU A 35 0.49 -15.54 -5.78
CA GLU A 35 -0.37 -16.55 -5.15
C GLU A 35 0.44 -17.58 -4.35
N ALA A 36 1.55 -18.08 -4.91
CA ALA A 36 2.45 -19.01 -4.24
C ALA A 36 3.21 -18.41 -3.04
N SER A 37 3.21 -17.07 -2.91
CA SER A 37 3.85 -16.34 -1.80
C SER A 37 2.85 -15.91 -0.73
N PHE A 38 1.63 -16.47 -0.74
CA PHE A 38 0.62 -16.19 0.29
C PHE A 38 1.16 -16.51 1.69
N TRP A 39 0.81 -15.65 2.65
CA TRP A 39 1.08 -15.83 4.07
C TRP A 39 0.02 -15.09 4.88
N THR A 40 -0.17 -15.42 6.16
CA THR A 40 -1.03 -14.68 7.09
C THR A 40 -0.25 -14.12 8.28
N ALA A 41 -0.75 -13.04 8.88
CA ALA A 41 -0.07 -12.37 9.99
C ALA A 41 0.17 -13.30 11.20
N GLU A 42 -0.71 -14.27 11.42
CA GLU A 42 -0.61 -15.27 12.48
C GLU A 42 0.55 -16.26 12.30
N GLU A 43 1.12 -16.38 11.10
CA GLU A 43 2.31 -17.20 10.85
C GLU A 43 3.57 -16.57 11.47
N VAL A 44 3.52 -15.30 11.86
CA VAL A 44 4.63 -14.57 12.47
C VAL A 44 4.54 -14.60 14.01
N ASP A 45 5.43 -15.36 14.65
CA ASP A 45 5.51 -15.42 16.12
C ASP A 45 6.25 -14.21 16.71
N LEU A 46 5.49 -13.32 17.37
CA LEU A 46 6.02 -12.13 18.05
C LEU A 46 6.28 -12.35 19.56
N SER A 47 6.09 -13.56 20.09
CA SER A 47 6.09 -13.83 21.53
C SER A 47 7.41 -13.46 22.23
N GLN A 48 8.53 -13.52 21.52
CA GLN A 48 9.87 -13.24 22.06
C GLN A 48 10.32 -11.79 21.84
N ASP A 49 9.66 -11.06 20.94
CA ASP A 49 10.15 -9.76 20.49
C ASP A 49 10.12 -8.69 21.56
N ILE A 50 9.18 -8.78 22.51
CA ILE A 50 9.11 -7.82 23.61
C ILE A 50 10.41 -7.81 24.44
N GLN A 51 11.06 -8.96 24.60
CA GLN A 51 12.32 -9.07 25.33
C GLN A 51 13.49 -8.44 24.57
N HIS A 52 13.45 -8.46 23.23
CA HIS A 52 14.42 -7.77 22.39
C HIS A 52 14.16 -6.27 22.40
N TRP A 53 12.89 -5.88 22.27
CA TRP A 53 12.43 -4.50 22.32
C TRP A 53 12.93 -3.80 23.58
N GLU A 54 12.76 -4.41 24.76
CA GLU A 54 13.18 -3.82 26.03
C GLU A 54 14.69 -3.52 26.09
N LYS A 55 15.53 -4.34 25.43
CA LYS A 55 17.00 -4.21 25.40
C LYS A 55 17.51 -3.11 24.47
N LEU A 56 16.67 -2.60 23.56
CA LEU A 56 17.05 -1.55 22.64
C LEU A 56 17.21 -0.21 23.35
N THR A 57 18.14 0.60 22.83
CA THR A 57 18.31 2.00 23.21
C THR A 57 17.10 2.83 22.79
N ASP A 58 16.94 4.00 23.40
CA ASP A 58 15.83 4.90 23.07
C ASP A 58 15.88 5.39 21.61
N ASP A 59 17.09 5.56 21.06
CA ASP A 59 17.28 5.95 19.66
C ASP A 59 16.88 4.83 18.68
N GLU A 60 17.21 3.58 18.98
CA GLU A 60 16.79 2.42 18.18
C GLU A 60 15.27 2.25 18.23
N LYS A 61 14.68 2.36 19.43
CA LYS A 61 13.21 2.34 19.59
C LYS A 61 12.55 3.48 18.84
N HIS A 62 13.11 4.69 18.92
CA HIS A 62 12.61 5.84 18.20
C HIS A 62 12.61 5.59 16.69
N PHE A 63 13.71 5.10 16.14
CA PHE A 63 13.84 4.77 14.72
C PHE A 63 12.80 3.74 14.28
N ILE A 64 12.73 2.59 14.97
CA ILE A 64 11.81 1.50 14.62
C ILE A 64 10.36 1.95 14.71
N LYS A 65 9.97 2.69 15.77
CA LYS A 65 8.61 3.23 15.91
C LYS A 65 8.19 4.06 14.70
N HIS A 66 9.06 4.95 14.23
CA HIS A 66 8.74 5.83 13.10
C HIS A 66 8.72 5.09 11.76
N VAL A 67 9.57 4.07 11.59
CA VAL A 67 9.54 3.19 10.42
C VAL A 67 8.25 2.39 10.36
N LEU A 68 7.84 1.78 11.48
CA LEU A 68 6.59 1.04 11.56
C LEU A 68 5.37 1.93 11.34
N ALA A 69 5.36 3.12 11.92
CA ALA A 69 4.28 4.10 11.73
C ALA A 69 4.16 4.58 10.27
N PHE A 70 5.29 4.73 9.57
CA PHE A 70 5.28 5.01 8.14
C PHE A 70 4.64 3.85 7.35
N PHE A 71 5.04 2.61 7.62
CA PHE A 71 4.54 1.45 6.89
C PHE A 71 3.05 1.18 7.13
N ALA A 72 2.62 1.23 8.40
CA ALA A 72 1.21 1.06 8.77
C ALA A 72 0.27 2.04 8.04
N ALA A 73 0.77 3.25 7.73
CA ALA A 73 0.01 4.23 6.97
C ALA A 73 0.18 4.10 5.44
N SER A 74 1.34 3.65 4.96
CA SER A 74 1.63 3.60 3.52
C SER A 74 0.81 2.55 2.79
N ASP A 75 0.56 1.39 3.41
CA ASP A 75 -0.16 0.30 2.76
C ASP A 75 -1.61 0.69 2.45
N GLY A 76 -2.23 1.51 3.31
CA GLY A 76 -3.55 2.11 3.05
C GLY A 76 -3.57 3.02 1.81
N ILE A 77 -2.51 3.83 1.61
CA ILE A 77 -2.40 4.69 0.42
C ILE A 77 -2.26 3.85 -0.86
N VAL A 78 -1.47 2.78 -0.80
CA VAL A 78 -1.30 1.85 -1.93
C VAL A 78 -2.63 1.17 -2.25
N LEU A 79 -3.36 0.71 -1.23
CA LEU A 79 -4.65 0.06 -1.38
C LEU A 79 -5.70 0.97 -2.04
N GLU A 80 -5.79 2.24 -1.61
CA GLU A 80 -6.67 3.25 -2.22
C GLU A 80 -6.35 3.44 -3.71
N ASN A 81 -5.07 3.48 -4.10
CA ASN A 81 -4.70 3.59 -5.52
C ASN A 81 -5.05 2.32 -6.31
N LEU A 82 -4.75 1.13 -5.77
CA LEU A 82 -5.03 -0.14 -6.44
C LEU A 82 -6.53 -0.33 -6.67
N ALA A 83 -7.35 -0.13 -5.63
CA ALA A 83 -8.79 -0.31 -5.70
C ALA A 83 -9.50 0.85 -6.41
N GLY A 84 -9.07 2.09 -6.12
CA GLY A 84 -9.66 3.31 -6.63
C GLY A 84 -9.37 3.59 -8.10
N ARG A 85 -8.20 3.15 -8.60
CA ARG A 85 -7.71 3.47 -9.96
C ARG A 85 -7.31 2.25 -10.76
N PHE A 86 -6.25 1.53 -10.38
CA PHE A 86 -5.67 0.50 -11.26
C PHE A 86 -6.67 -0.62 -11.57
N MET A 87 -7.45 -1.05 -10.58
CA MET A 87 -8.52 -2.03 -10.77
C MET A 87 -9.72 -1.51 -11.57
N LYS A 88 -9.84 -0.21 -11.82
CA LYS A 88 -10.87 0.37 -12.70
C LYS A 88 -10.35 0.57 -14.12
N GLU A 89 -9.11 1.06 -14.25
CA GLU A 89 -8.50 1.44 -15.51
C GLU A 89 -7.99 0.22 -16.30
N VAL A 90 -7.35 -0.74 -15.64
CA VAL A 90 -6.78 -1.92 -16.30
C VAL A 90 -7.87 -2.93 -16.68
N GLN A 91 -7.94 -3.28 -17.96
CA GLN A 91 -8.97 -4.16 -18.52
C GLN A 91 -8.53 -5.61 -18.70
N ILE A 92 -7.22 -5.88 -18.70
CA ILE A 92 -6.64 -7.24 -18.83
C ILE A 92 -6.99 -8.09 -17.60
N SER A 93 -7.60 -9.26 -17.79
CA SER A 93 -8.09 -10.11 -16.70
C SER A 93 -6.95 -10.69 -15.84
N GLU A 94 -5.82 -11.06 -16.44
CA GLU A 94 -4.65 -11.56 -15.70
C GLU A 94 -4.02 -10.49 -14.81
N ALA A 95 -3.96 -9.24 -15.27
CA ALA A 95 -3.44 -8.12 -14.47
C ALA A 95 -4.39 -7.78 -13.32
N ARG A 96 -5.71 -7.86 -13.54
CA ARG A 96 -6.72 -7.69 -12.49
C ARG A 96 -6.65 -8.81 -11.45
N ALA A 97 -6.34 -10.05 -11.85
CA ALA A 97 -6.08 -11.14 -10.90
C ALA A 97 -4.86 -10.84 -10.03
N PHE A 98 -3.78 -10.35 -10.64
CA PHE A 98 -2.58 -9.91 -9.92
C PHE A 98 -2.91 -8.80 -8.92
N TYR A 99 -3.57 -7.72 -9.35
CA TYR A 99 -3.92 -6.61 -8.47
C TYR A 99 -4.91 -6.99 -7.37
N GLY A 100 -5.86 -7.88 -7.66
CA GLY A 100 -6.76 -8.42 -6.64
C GLY A 100 -6.01 -9.15 -5.54
N PHE A 101 -5.00 -9.94 -5.91
CA PHE A 101 -4.14 -10.61 -4.93
C PHE A 101 -3.21 -9.63 -4.20
N GLN A 102 -2.68 -8.62 -4.90
CA GLN A 102 -1.89 -7.56 -4.27
C GLN A 102 -2.71 -6.84 -3.20
N ILE A 103 -3.95 -6.45 -3.49
CA ILE A 103 -4.85 -5.82 -2.50
C ILE A 103 -5.03 -6.72 -1.26
N ALA A 104 -5.19 -8.03 -1.45
CA ALA A 104 -5.30 -8.96 -0.32
C ALA A 104 -4.03 -8.96 0.54
N ILE A 105 -2.86 -8.99 -0.09
CA ILE A 105 -1.57 -8.97 0.60
C ILE A 105 -1.29 -7.62 1.29
N GLU A 106 -1.64 -6.48 0.68
CA GLU A 106 -1.47 -5.18 1.34
C GLU A 106 -2.33 -5.05 2.61
N ASN A 107 -3.50 -5.70 2.66
CA ASN A 107 -4.27 -5.78 3.91
C ASN A 107 -3.55 -6.59 4.99
N ILE A 108 -2.91 -7.70 4.62
CA ILE A 108 -2.11 -8.53 5.54
C ILE A 108 -0.87 -7.77 6.00
N HIS A 109 -0.23 -6.99 5.12
CA HIS A 109 0.85 -6.08 5.50
C HIS A 109 0.39 -5.06 6.55
N SER A 110 -0.73 -4.38 6.28
CA SER A 110 -1.31 -3.40 7.19
C SER A 110 -1.66 -4.01 8.56
N GLU A 111 -2.19 -5.24 8.59
CA GLU A 111 -2.44 -5.99 9.82
C GLU A 111 -1.14 -6.30 10.57
N MET A 112 -0.14 -6.84 9.87
CA MET A 112 1.15 -7.19 10.47
C MET A 112 1.83 -5.98 11.12
N TYR A 113 1.88 -4.83 10.43
CA TYR A 113 2.46 -3.61 10.99
C TYR A 113 1.67 -3.08 12.19
N SER A 114 0.34 -3.21 12.16
CA SER A 114 -0.51 -2.85 13.30
C SER A 114 -0.24 -3.74 14.52
N LEU A 115 -0.07 -5.05 14.31
CA LEU A 115 0.28 -6.01 15.37
C LEU A 115 1.68 -5.72 15.96
N LEU A 116 2.66 -5.34 15.14
CA LEU A 116 3.99 -4.94 15.60
C LEU A 116 3.91 -3.69 16.49
N LEU A 117 3.19 -2.65 16.05
CA LEU A 117 2.96 -1.44 16.84
C LEU A 117 2.25 -1.75 18.16
N GLU A 118 1.20 -2.58 18.13
CA GLU A 118 0.45 -3.00 19.32
C GLU A 118 1.33 -3.78 20.30
N SER A 119 2.23 -4.62 19.77
CA SER A 119 3.13 -5.44 20.56
C SER A 119 4.19 -4.59 21.28
N TYR A 120 4.81 -3.64 20.57
CA TYR A 120 5.96 -2.89 21.08
C TYR A 120 5.59 -1.63 21.86
N ILE A 121 4.45 -0.99 21.56
CA ILE A 121 4.07 0.30 22.10
C ILE A 121 2.94 0.13 23.11
N LYS A 122 3.28 0.24 24.39
CA LYS A 122 2.31 0.10 25.50
C LYS A 122 1.58 1.39 25.83
N ASP A 123 2.20 2.54 25.55
CA ASP A 123 1.59 3.84 25.78
C ASP A 123 0.51 4.13 24.73
N SER A 124 -0.73 4.32 25.19
CA SER A 124 -1.89 4.50 24.31
C SER A 124 -1.85 5.82 23.54
N GLU A 125 -1.27 6.89 24.12
CA GLU A 125 -1.18 8.19 23.46
C GLU A 125 -0.15 8.15 22.33
N GLU A 126 1.04 7.60 22.57
CA GLU A 126 2.09 7.41 21.57
C GLU A 126 1.61 6.48 20.45
N LYS A 127 0.92 5.38 20.81
CA LYS A 127 0.32 4.47 19.84
C LYS A 127 -0.68 5.19 18.94
N ASN A 128 -1.62 5.96 19.53
CA ASN A 128 -2.59 6.72 18.75
C ASN A 128 -1.92 7.73 17.82
N ARG A 129 -0.88 8.42 18.32
CA ARG A 129 -0.08 9.33 17.50
C ARG A 129 0.52 8.62 16.28
N LEU A 130 1.09 7.44 16.47
CA LEU A 130 1.79 6.69 15.41
C LEU A 130 0.82 6.03 14.41
N PHE A 131 -0.38 5.63 14.82
CA PHE A 131 -1.42 5.19 13.88
C PHE A 131 -1.90 6.35 12.98
N HIS A 132 -1.85 7.58 13.48
CA HIS A 132 -2.18 8.79 12.72
C HIS A 132 -0.92 9.48 12.17
N ALA A 133 0.14 8.73 11.86
CA ALA A 133 1.44 9.29 11.49
C ALA A 133 1.42 10.20 10.25
N ILE A 134 0.46 10.02 9.34
CA ILE A 134 0.26 10.93 8.20
C ILE A 134 0.00 12.37 8.69
N GLU A 135 -0.72 12.56 9.78
CA GLU A 135 -1.07 13.88 10.32
C GLU A 135 -0.13 14.34 11.43
N THR A 136 0.51 13.39 12.13
CA THR A 136 1.27 13.69 13.35
C THR A 136 2.79 13.65 13.16
N VAL A 137 3.29 13.03 12.09
CA VAL A 137 4.73 12.87 11.82
C VAL A 137 5.10 13.55 10.49
N PRO A 138 5.78 14.72 10.51
CA PRO A 138 6.01 15.52 9.31
C PRO A 138 6.74 14.82 8.15
N CYS A 139 7.62 13.87 8.45
CA CYS A 139 8.31 13.12 7.38
C CYS A 139 7.40 12.08 6.71
N VAL A 140 6.44 11.53 7.45
CA VAL A 140 5.43 10.60 6.93
C VAL A 140 4.39 11.38 6.12
N GLU A 141 3.91 12.50 6.66
CA GLU A 141 3.01 13.44 5.96
C GLU A 141 3.55 13.82 4.57
N LYS A 142 4.80 14.27 4.49
CA LYS A 142 5.42 14.66 3.22
C LYS A 142 5.47 13.52 2.21
N LYS A 143 5.78 12.30 2.66
CA LYS A 143 5.81 11.13 1.77
C LYS A 143 4.41 10.72 1.33
N ALA A 144 3.42 10.79 2.23
CA ALA A 144 2.02 10.55 1.91
C ALA A 144 1.53 11.56 0.87
N ASN A 145 1.73 12.86 1.09
CA ASN A 145 1.34 13.90 0.14
C ASN A 145 2.00 13.73 -1.24
N ASN A 146 3.26 13.28 -1.28
CA ASN A 146 3.93 12.96 -2.53
C ASN A 146 3.32 11.75 -3.25
N ALA A 147 2.83 10.76 -2.53
CA ALA A 147 2.19 9.59 -3.11
C ALA A 147 0.76 9.89 -3.58
N THR A 148 0.04 10.75 -2.86
CA THR A 148 -1.39 10.97 -3.07
C THR A 148 -1.72 12.15 -3.98
N TYR A 149 -0.82 13.12 -4.17
CA TYR A 149 -1.10 14.30 -5.00
C TYR A 149 -0.15 14.43 -6.20
N PRO A 150 -0.60 14.96 -7.34
CA PRO A 150 0.27 15.34 -8.45
C PRO A 150 1.10 16.60 -8.12
N GLU A 151 2.30 16.71 -8.70
CA GLU A 151 3.27 17.81 -8.48
C GLU A 151 2.67 19.23 -8.41
N PRO A 152 1.77 19.67 -9.32
CA PRO A 152 1.20 21.03 -9.28
C PRO A 152 0.39 21.31 -8.02
N CYS A 153 -0.26 20.27 -7.46
CA CYS A 153 -1.00 20.38 -6.23
C CYS A 153 -0.10 20.34 -4.99
N ARG A 154 0.98 19.56 -5.02
CA ARG A 154 1.98 19.54 -3.94
C ARG A 154 2.59 20.91 -3.69
N LEU A 155 2.75 21.69 -4.76
CA LEU A 155 3.35 23.02 -4.73
C LEU A 155 2.34 24.15 -4.43
N GLY A 156 1.04 23.82 -4.23
CA GLY A 156 0.00 24.83 -4.02
C GLY A 156 -0.25 25.74 -5.23
N ILE A 157 0.14 25.28 -6.43
CA ILE A 157 0.05 26.05 -7.68
C ILE A 157 -1.31 25.81 -8.39
N SER A 158 -2.10 24.83 -7.92
CA SER A 158 -3.45 24.58 -8.44
C SER A 158 -4.39 25.73 -8.06
N GLY A 159 -4.67 26.62 -9.03
CA GLY A 159 -5.67 27.67 -8.86
C GLY A 159 -7.07 27.10 -8.75
N GLY A 160 -7.70 27.24 -7.57
CA GLY A 160 -9.15 27.18 -7.36
C GLY A 160 -9.86 25.83 -7.50
N ASP A 161 -9.35 24.90 -8.31
CA ASP A 161 -9.99 23.59 -8.52
C ASP A 161 -9.43 22.56 -7.55
N THR A 162 -10.32 21.80 -6.90
CA THR A 162 -10.00 20.74 -5.93
C THR A 162 -8.92 19.83 -6.48
N CYS A 163 -7.80 19.72 -5.79
CA CYS A 163 -6.77 18.80 -6.22
C CYS A 163 -7.28 17.36 -6.12
N PRO A 164 -7.29 16.58 -7.22
CA PRO A 164 -7.63 15.18 -7.13
C PRO A 164 -6.58 14.46 -6.28
N LEU A 165 -7.04 13.85 -5.19
CA LEU A 165 -6.34 12.80 -4.45
C LEU A 165 -6.30 11.56 -5.35
N LEU A 166 -5.10 11.07 -5.66
CA LEU A 166 -4.84 9.96 -6.58
C LEU A 166 -5.50 10.12 -7.95
#